data_AF-A0A6A5KDR2-F1
#
_entry.id   AF-A0A6A5KDR2-F1
#
_cell.length_a   1.000
_cell.length_b   1.000
_cell.length_c   1.000
_cell.angle_alpha   90.00
_cell.angle_beta   90.00
_cell.angle_gamma   90.00
#
_symmetry.space_group_name_H-M   'P 1'
#
loop_
_entity.id
_entity.type
_entity.pdbx_description
1 polymer ?
#
loop_
_entity_poly.entity_id
_entity_poly.type
_entity_poly.pdbx_seq_one_letter_code
_entity_poly.pdbx_strand_id
1 'polypeptide(L)'
;MSPLTRLARLLLIAHACINIAQGIYTFLDPKHWSEITGFEADDRVLQMIGLTTLATGWYQLIFVAQGNRRLMLATVPLRLGFAGVMYGWGRMGMVLCEGCVVWFCLVGVFG
;
A
#
# COMPACT_ATOMS: atom_id res chain seq x y z
N MET A 1 -8.36 10.24 -21.42
CA MET A 1 -7.77 10.05 -20.08
C MET A 1 -7.01 11.31 -19.71
N SER A 2 -7.46 12.02 -18.68
CA SER A 2 -6.90 13.32 -18.30
C SER A 2 -5.43 13.20 -17.84
N PRO A 3 -4.62 14.28 -17.90
CA PRO A 3 -3.26 14.28 -17.34
C PRO A 3 -3.25 13.89 -15.86
N LEU A 4 -4.26 14.31 -15.10
CA LEU A 4 -4.41 14.00 -13.68
C LEU A 4 -4.65 12.50 -13.44
N THR A 5 -5.47 11.85 -14.27
CA THR A 5 -5.69 10.39 -14.20
C THR A 5 -4.41 9.61 -14.51
N ARG A 6 -3.62 10.07 -15.49
CA ARG A 6 -2.32 9.45 -15.80
C ARG A 6 -1.37 9.56 -14.62
N LEU A 7 -1.25 10.75 -14.04
CA LEU A 7 -0.42 10.98 -12.87
C LEU A 7 -0.85 10.11 -11.68
N ALA A 8 -2.16 10.05 -11.39
CA ALA A 8 -2.70 9.20 -10.32
C ALA A 8 -2.33 7.73 -10.54
N ARG A 9 -2.44 7.21 -11.77
CA ARG A 9 -2.03 5.82 -12.08
C ARG A 9 -0.53 5.61 -11.92
N LEU A 10 0.31 6.56 -12.32
CA LEU A 10 1.75 6.48 -12.11
C LEU A 10 2.11 6.47 -10.62
N LEU A 11 1.45 7.30 -9.81
CA LEU A 11 1.63 7.33 -8.36
C LEU A 11 1.19 6.01 -7.71
N LEU A 12 0.09 5.41 -8.21
CA LEU A 12 -0.33 4.09 -7.75
C LEU A 12 0.68 2.99 -8.14
N ILE A 13 1.30 3.07 -9.32
CA ILE A 13 2.38 2.13 -9.70
C ILE A 13 3.59 2.30 -8.79
N ALA A 14 4.03 3.54 -8.55
CA ALA A 14 5.15 3.82 -7.66
C ALA A 14 4.89 3.31 -6.24
N HIS A 15 3.69 3.54 -5.70
CA HIS A 15 3.29 3.03 -4.40
C HIS A 15 3.29 1.49 -4.34
N ALA A 16 2.80 0.83 -5.40
CA ALA A 16 2.85 -0.62 -5.49
C ALA A 16 4.28 -1.16 -5.43
N CYS A 17 5.22 -0.53 -6.14
CA CYS A 17 6.64 -0.89 -6.09
C CYS A 17 7.24 -0.70 -4.70
N ILE A 18 6.89 0.38 -4.00
CA ILE A 18 7.35 0.61 -2.61
C ILE A 18 6.85 -0.51 -1.69
N ASN A 19 5.58 -0.89 -1.80
CA ASN A 19 5.03 -2.00 -1.01
C ASN A 19 5.73 -3.33 -1.31
N ILE A 20 6.04 -3.62 -2.58
CA ILE A 20 6.79 -4.83 -2.95
C ILE A 20 8.19 -4.79 -2.33
N ALA A 21 8.90 -3.66 -2.45
CA ALA A 21 10.23 -3.48 -1.89
C ALA A 21 10.23 -3.63 -0.37
N GLN A 22 9.26 -3.01 0.31
CA GLN A 22 9.09 -3.14 1.75
C GLN A 22 8.81 -4.60 2.15
N GLY A 23 7.93 -5.28 1.43
CA GLY A 23 7.63 -6.69 1.67
C GLY A 23 8.86 -7.58 1.55
N ILE A 24 9.65 -7.41 0.48
CA ILE A 24 10.93 -8.12 0.29
C ILE A 24 11.91 -7.78 1.42
N TYR A 25 12.00 -6.51 1.80
CA TYR A 25 12.94 -6.07 2.82
C TYR A 25 12.64 -6.68 4.20
N THR A 26 11.36 -6.76 4.58
CA THR A 26 10.94 -7.43 5.83
C THR A 26 11.27 -8.94 5.83
N PHE A 27 11.45 -9.56 4.66
CA PHE A 27 11.93 -10.94 4.54
C PHE A 27 13.43 -11.08 4.69
N LEU A 28 14.20 -10.17 4.08
CA LEU A 28 15.65 -10.22 4.05
C LEU A 28 16.28 -9.83 5.38
N ASP A 29 15.70 -8.83 6.05
CA ASP A 29 16.22 -8.31 7.33
C ASP A 29 15.08 -7.84 8.26
N PRO A 30 14.32 -8.77 8.84
CA PRO A 30 13.18 -8.44 9.72
C PRO A 30 13.60 -7.64 10.95
N LYS A 31 14.81 -7.90 11.49
CA LYS A 31 15.32 -7.19 12.66
C LYS A 31 15.57 -5.73 12.37
N HIS A 32 16.30 -5.43 11.29
CA HIS A 32 16.55 -4.04 10.91
C HIS A 32 15.26 -3.33 10.50
N TRP A 33 14.32 -4.04 9.84
CA TRP A 33 13.00 -3.48 9.55
C TRP A 33 12.22 -3.09 10.82
N SER A 34 12.25 -3.95 11.85
CA SER A 34 11.67 -3.68 13.17
C SER A 34 12.32 -2.46 13.82
N GLU A 35 13.64 -2.30 13.74
CA GLU A 35 14.36 -1.14 14.28
C GLU A 35 13.94 0.18 13.59
N ILE A 36 13.82 0.18 12.26
CA ILE A 36 13.38 1.37 11.51
C ILE A 36 11.94 1.75 11.85
N THR A 37 11.05 0.77 11.94
CA THR A 37 9.60 1.02 12.09
C THR A 37 9.16 1.14 13.55
N GLY A 38 9.98 0.64 14.48
CA GLY A 38 9.64 0.48 15.89
C GLY A 38 8.51 -0.52 16.12
N PHE A 39 8.30 -1.48 15.20
CA PHE A 39 7.30 -2.53 15.35
C PHE A 39 7.98 -3.83 15.78
N GLU A 40 8.00 -4.08 17.10
CA GLU A 40 8.63 -5.25 17.69
C GLU A 40 7.70 -6.46 17.62
N ALA A 41 8.13 -7.51 16.92
CA ALA A 41 7.46 -8.80 16.86
C ALA A 41 8.45 -9.92 16.53
N ASP A 42 8.02 -11.18 16.67
CA ASP A 42 8.81 -12.34 16.22
C ASP A 42 9.03 -12.30 14.69
N ASP A 43 10.16 -12.86 14.22
CA ASP A 43 10.55 -12.85 12.82
C ASP A 43 9.45 -13.41 11.90
N ARG A 44 8.71 -14.44 12.35
CA ARG A 44 7.59 -14.99 11.58
C ARG A 44 6.45 -13.99 11.39
N VAL A 45 6.14 -13.21 12.42
CA VAL A 45 5.08 -12.18 12.35
C VAL A 45 5.52 -11.07 11.40
N LEU A 46 6.77 -10.63 11.50
CA LEU A 46 7.35 -9.63 10.60
C LEU A 46 7.33 -10.12 9.14
N GLN A 47 7.75 -11.35 8.88
CA GLN A 47 7.68 -11.95 7.54
C GLN A 47 6.25 -12.07 7.01
N MET A 48 5.26 -12.37 7.87
CA MET A 48 3.85 -12.38 7.49
C MET A 48 3.33 -10.98 7.11
N ILE A 49 3.77 -9.94 7.82
CA ILE A 49 3.53 -8.54 7.44
C ILE A 49 4.19 -8.25 6.09
N GLY A 50 5.42 -8.73 5.88
CA GLY A 50 6.13 -8.64 4.62
C GLY A 50 5.37 -9.26 3.45
N LEU A 51 4.86 -10.50 3.61
CA LEU A 51 4.01 -11.17 2.61
C LEU A 51 2.77 -10.38 2.27
N THR A 52 2.08 -9.88 3.30
CA THR A 52 0.84 -9.12 3.12
C THR A 52 1.11 -7.82 2.36
N THR A 53 2.20 -7.13 2.68
CA THR A 53 2.64 -5.91 2.00
C THR A 53 3.02 -6.21 0.54
N LEU A 54 3.76 -7.29 0.29
CA LEU A 54 4.16 -7.73 -1.04
C LEU A 54 2.94 -8.08 -1.90
N ALA A 55 2.00 -8.88 -1.37
CA ALA A 55 0.77 -9.23 -2.06
C ALA A 55 -0.06 -7.99 -2.38
N THR A 56 -0.19 -7.06 -1.44
CA THR A 56 -0.93 -5.80 -1.64
C THR A 56 -0.30 -4.96 -2.76
N GLY A 57 1.04 -4.82 -2.75
CA GLY A 57 1.76 -4.13 -3.83
C GLY A 57 1.57 -4.81 -5.18
N TRP A 58 1.68 -6.13 -5.24
CA TRP A 58 1.50 -6.90 -6.47
C TRP A 58 0.09 -6.75 -7.06
N TYR A 59 -0.96 -6.89 -6.24
CA TYR A 59 -2.33 -6.72 -6.70
C TYR A 59 -2.60 -5.29 -7.19
N GLN A 60 -2.15 -4.28 -6.44
CA GLN A 60 -2.27 -2.88 -6.85
C GLN A 60 -1.60 -2.64 -8.22
N LEU A 61 -0.38 -3.16 -8.42
CA LEU A 61 0.36 -3.03 -9.66
C LEU A 61 -0.42 -3.61 -10.84
N ILE A 62 -0.90 -4.85 -10.71
CA ILE A 62 -1.66 -5.54 -11.75
C ILE A 62 -2.94 -4.79 -12.07
N PHE A 63 -3.72 -4.39 -11.05
CA PHE A 63 -5.02 -3.75 -11.26
C PHE A 63 -4.87 -2.41 -11.99
N VAL A 64 -3.84 -1.64 -11.63
CA VAL A 64 -3.53 -0.35 -12.27
C VAL A 64 -2.99 -0.55 -13.69
N ALA A 65 -2.07 -1.50 -13.90
CA ALA A 65 -1.49 -1.79 -15.21
C ALA A 65 -2.55 -2.30 -16.21
N GLN A 66 -3.49 -3.12 -15.75
CA GLN A 66 -4.65 -3.56 -16.54
C GLN A 66 -5.67 -2.43 -16.77
N GLY A 67 -5.57 -1.30 -16.05
CA GLY A 67 -6.57 -0.25 -16.06
C GLY A 67 -7.94 -0.70 -15.57
N ASN A 68 -8.00 -1.77 -14.76
CA ASN A 68 -9.25 -2.39 -14.34
C ASN A 68 -9.86 -1.60 -13.19
N ARG A 69 -10.75 -0.67 -13.55
CA ARG A 69 -11.41 0.25 -12.61
C ARG A 69 -12.11 -0.44 -11.44
N ARG A 70 -12.73 -1.61 -11.68
CA ARG A 70 -13.46 -2.36 -10.65
C ARG A 70 -12.49 -2.92 -9.60
N LEU A 71 -11.38 -3.50 -10.05
CA LEU A 71 -10.36 -4.04 -9.14
C LEU A 71 -9.60 -2.94 -8.41
N MET A 72 -9.35 -1.79 -9.06
CA MET A 72 -8.80 -0.61 -8.38
C MET A 72 -9.72 -0.13 -7.25
N LEU A 73 -11.03 -0.01 -7.50
CA LEU A 73 -12.01 0.36 -6.47
C LEU A 73 -12.08 -0.66 -5.33
N ALA A 74 -11.95 -1.95 -5.62
CA ALA A 74 -11.97 -3.01 -4.62
C ALA A 74 -10.83 -2.88 -3.59
N THR A 75 -9.75 -2.15 -3.90
CA THR A 75 -8.67 -1.87 -2.93
C THR A 75 -9.02 -0.79 -1.91
N VAL A 76 -10.03 0.06 -2.18
CA VAL A 76 -10.36 1.20 -1.31
C VAL A 76 -10.82 0.75 0.09
N PRO A 77 -11.76 -0.20 0.26
CA PRO A 77 -12.18 -0.65 1.58
C PRO A 77 -11.02 -1.23 2.41
N LEU A 78 -10.12 -1.99 1.76
CA LEU A 78 -8.96 -2.58 2.43
C LEU A 78 -8.03 -1.50 2.99
N ARG A 79 -7.76 -0.45 2.19
CA ARG A 79 -6.93 0.69 2.61
C ARG A 79 -7.56 1.48 3.74
N LEU A 80 -8.86 1.73 3.67
CA LEU A 80 -9.58 2.42 4.74
C LEU A 80 -9.58 1.60 6.03
N GLY A 81 -9.73 0.28 5.93
CA GLY A 81 -9.58 -0.63 7.08
C GLY A 81 -8.19 -0.54 7.70
N PHE A 82 -7.13 -0.62 6.89
CA PHE A 82 -5.75 -0.46 7.37
C PHE A 82 -5.49 0.92 7.98
N ALA A 83 -5.96 2.00 7.34
CA ALA A 83 -5.89 3.36 7.89
C ALA A 83 -6.62 3.46 9.25
N GLY A 84 -7.77 2.81 9.40
CA GLY A 84 -8.49 2.72 10.68
C GLY A 84 -7.67 2.05 11.78
N VAL A 85 -6.97 0.94 11.48
CA VAL A 85 -6.05 0.29 12.42
C VAL A 85 -4.89 1.21 12.79
N MET A 86 -4.26 1.85 11.79
CA MET A 86 -3.14 2.79 12.01
C MET A 86 -3.56 4.00 12.84
N TYR A 87 -4.78 4.50 12.66
CA TYR A 87 -5.34 5.57 13.48
C TYR A 87 -5.48 5.13 14.93
N GLY A 88 -6.01 3.92 15.19
CA GLY A 88 -6.09 3.33 16.53
C GLY A 88 -4.72 3.17 17.20
N TRP A 89 -3.64 3.03 16.43
CA TRP A 89 -2.26 2.96 16.92
C TRP A 89 -1.54 4.31 16.95
N GLY A 90 -2.23 5.42 16.70
CA GLY A 90 -1.66 6.77 16.73
C GLY A 90 -0.68 7.08 15.58
N ARG A 91 -0.64 6.26 14.52
CA ARG A 91 0.31 6.40 13.39
C ARG A 91 -0.27 7.31 12.29
N MET A 92 -0.48 8.59 12.60
CA MET A 92 -1.13 9.55 11.70
C MET A 92 -0.46 9.70 10.33
N GLY A 93 0.87 9.56 10.24
CA GLY A 93 1.57 9.57 8.96
C GLY A 93 1.09 8.48 7.99
N MET A 94 0.82 7.27 8.50
CA MET A 94 0.31 6.15 7.71
C MET A 94 -1.15 6.36 7.32
N VAL A 95 -1.96 6.95 8.20
CA VAL A 95 -3.36 7.32 7.92
C VAL A 95 -3.43 8.29 6.73
N LEU A 96 -2.59 9.33 6.76
CA LEU A 96 -2.52 10.31 5.68
C LEU A 96 -2.03 9.68 4.37
N CYS A 97 -1.01 8.81 4.45
CA CYS A 97 -0.51 8.06 3.30
C CYS A 97 -1.64 7.27 2.62
N GLU A 98 -2.38 6.47 3.38
CA GLU A 98 -3.49 5.68 2.82
C GLU A 98 -4.63 6.54 2.29
N GLY A 99 -4.95 7.65 2.97
CA GLY A 99 -5.91 8.63 2.47
C GLY A 99 -5.52 9.19 1.09
N CYS A 100 -4.24 9.53 0.91
CA CYS A 100 -3.70 9.96 -0.38
C CYS A 100 -3.81 8.85 -1.44
N VAL A 101 -3.53 7.59 -1.08
CA VAL A 101 -3.61 6.49 -2.06
C VAL A 101 -5.05 6.17 -2.42
N VAL A 102 -5.99 6.24 -1.47
CA VAL A 102 -7.43 6.15 -1.74
C VAL A 102 -7.85 7.26 -2.71
N TRP A 103 -7.40 8.49 -2.49
CA TRP A 103 -7.65 9.59 -3.42
C TRP A 103 -7.11 9.29 -4.83
N PHE A 104 -5.88 8.79 -4.95
CA PHE A 104 -5.32 8.40 -6.25
C PHE A 104 -6.13 7.28 -6.91
N CYS A 105 -6.63 6.29 -6.16
CA CYS A 105 -7.52 5.27 -6.68
C CYS A 105 -8.81 5.87 -7.26
N LEU A 106 -9.46 6.78 -6.53
CA LEU A 106 -10.69 7.44 -6.98
C LEU A 106 -10.46 8.28 -8.24
N VAL A 107 -9.39 9.09 -8.26
CA VAL A 107 -9.00 9.88 -9.43
C VAL A 107 -8.64 8.99 -10.62
N GLY A 108 -7.90 7.90 -10.41
CA GLY A 108 -7.51 6.94 -11.45
C GLY A 108 -8.68 6.19 -12.10
N VAL A 109 -9.82 6.11 -11.38
CA VAL A 109 -11.04 5.42 -11.79
C VAL A 109 -12.05 6.37 -12.44
N PHE A 110 -12.30 7.53 -11.82
CA PHE A 110 -13.38 8.45 -12.20
C PHE A 110 -12.93 9.66 -13.03
N GLY A 111 -11.64 10.00 -13.05
CA GLY A 111 -11.08 11.08 -13.89
C GLY A 111 -10.69 10.62 -15.30
#